data_AF-A0A0W1L5F2-F1
#
_entry.id   AF-A0A0W1L5F2-F1
#
_cell.length_a   1.000
_cell.length_b   1.000
_cell.length_c   1.000
_cell.angle_alpha   90.00
_cell.angle_beta   90.00
_cell.angle_gamma   90.00
#
_symmetry.space_group_name_H-M   'P 1'
#
loop_
_entity.id
_entity.type
_entity.pdbx_description
1 polymer ?
#
loop_
_entity_poly.entity_id
_entity_poly.type
_entity_poly.pdbx_seq_one_letter_code
_entity_poly.pdbx_strand_id
1 'polypeptide(L)'
;MTEIFLSTMAMAVASFTLILMPMQTPSPSKKPLILILLCLGLLSTGPIISAFLPWLTQLYISVLPLLFFLLLPSLWFYHEALIAEHQWQWTPAMWKHLFPLLFAGALGGALFLLPKPSFNAMFFSEQSHDDTYIHLLSGTFFATVIFWCVLSWCYVVMMLKRTVKYRNKLKNVFSNDQGKSLSWFSGVSLLIAFSWVYALAVLLLDNRLQFIGVSENGALVMLVTIVWVMCANGLQQRPGFEDNPPPTDVKSQQQPTKAYERSALTNHDLSVISEKLTRAINDDKAHLDPELTLAKLSAIAKEPSQYISQTLSQHLGTTFFDFINDARIESANHMLTDTNQSVLDIAMATGFNSRSSFYKAFKKFNGLTPSQYRKAQKV
;
A
#
# COMPACT_ATOMS: atom_id res chain seq x y z
N MET A 1 -24.86 -17.36 -20.95
CA MET A 1 -23.56 -17.87 -20.42
C MET A 1 -22.78 -16.78 -19.70
N THR A 2 -22.68 -15.57 -20.24
CA THR A 2 -21.92 -14.44 -19.65
C THR A 2 -22.43 -14.02 -18.27
N GLU A 3 -23.75 -13.89 -18.08
CA GLU A 3 -24.33 -13.55 -16.77
C GLU A 3 -24.02 -14.59 -15.70
N ILE A 4 -24.20 -15.89 -16.01
CA ILE A 4 -23.87 -17.00 -15.09
C ILE A 4 -22.37 -16.97 -14.71
N PHE A 5 -21.49 -16.66 -15.67
CA PHE A 5 -20.06 -16.53 -15.40
C PHE A 5 -19.74 -15.33 -14.49
N LEU A 6 -20.37 -14.18 -14.71
CA LEU A 6 -20.19 -12.98 -13.88
C LEU A 6 -20.71 -13.21 -12.45
N SER A 7 -21.88 -13.81 -12.30
CA SER A 7 -22.46 -14.12 -11.00
C SER A 7 -21.66 -15.18 -10.24
N THR A 8 -21.06 -16.16 -10.92
CA THR A 8 -20.18 -17.14 -10.26
C THR A 8 -18.86 -16.51 -9.81
N MET A 9 -18.24 -15.63 -10.60
CA MET A 9 -17.07 -14.84 -10.17
C MET A 9 -17.39 -13.96 -8.97
N ALA A 10 -18.50 -13.23 -9.02
CA ALA A 10 -19.00 -12.42 -7.92
C ALA A 10 -19.22 -13.24 -6.64
N MET A 11 -19.83 -14.42 -6.78
CA MET A 11 -20.09 -15.32 -5.65
C MET A 11 -18.79 -15.83 -5.05
N ALA A 12 -17.82 -16.22 -5.88
CA ALA A 12 -16.50 -16.64 -5.42
C ALA A 12 -15.80 -15.53 -4.61
N VAL A 13 -15.84 -14.28 -5.10
CA VAL A 13 -15.28 -13.12 -4.39
C VAL A 13 -15.97 -12.90 -3.04
N ALA A 14 -17.30 -12.84 -3.04
CA ALA A 14 -18.07 -12.62 -1.82
C ALA A 14 -17.84 -13.74 -0.78
N SER A 15 -17.93 -15.00 -1.18
CA SER A 15 -17.66 -16.15 -0.32
C SER A 15 -16.23 -16.17 0.21
N PHE A 16 -15.24 -15.84 -0.63
CA PHE A 16 -13.84 -15.80 -0.22
C PHE A 16 -13.56 -14.71 0.82
N THR A 17 -14.16 -13.53 0.66
CA THR A 17 -14.04 -12.45 1.67
C THR A 17 -14.65 -12.85 3.02
N LEU A 18 -15.79 -13.55 3.02
CA LEU A 18 -16.46 -14.03 4.23
C LEU A 18 -15.65 -15.13 4.94
N ILE A 19 -15.04 -16.04 4.20
CA ILE A 19 -14.23 -17.15 4.74
C ILE A 19 -12.93 -16.65 5.38
N LEU A 20 -12.33 -15.58 4.84
CA LEU A 20 -11.05 -15.07 5.32
C LEU A 20 -11.16 -14.11 6.51
N MET A 21 -12.35 -13.57 6.77
CA MET A 21 -12.63 -12.67 7.88
C MET A 21 -12.28 -13.28 9.26
N PRO A 22 -12.62 -14.56 9.56
CA PRO A 22 -12.31 -15.21 10.84
C PRO A 22 -10.87 -15.72 10.94
N MET A 23 -10.15 -15.88 9.81
CA MET A 23 -8.78 -16.39 9.78
C MET A 23 -7.73 -15.33 10.13
N GLN A 24 -8.15 -14.09 10.40
CA GLN A 24 -7.26 -13.02 10.80
C GLN A 24 -6.79 -13.21 12.25
N THR A 25 -5.47 -13.23 12.46
CA THR A 25 -4.91 -13.06 13.79
C THR A 25 -5.37 -11.72 14.38
N PRO A 26 -5.84 -11.66 15.64
CA PRO A 26 -6.35 -10.44 16.22
C PRO A 26 -5.20 -9.45 16.44
N SER A 27 -4.97 -8.58 15.46
CA SER A 27 -4.13 -7.39 15.57
C SER A 27 -5.01 -6.16 15.33
N PRO A 28 -4.88 -5.09 16.15
CA PRO A 28 -5.67 -3.88 15.97
C PRO A 28 -5.47 -3.28 14.56
N SER A 29 -4.29 -3.46 13.97
CA SER A 29 -3.95 -2.98 12.63
C SER A 29 -4.78 -3.61 11.50
N LYS A 30 -5.38 -4.78 11.74
CA LYS A 30 -6.19 -5.51 10.75
C LYS A 30 -7.68 -5.15 10.79
N LYS A 31 -8.16 -4.44 11.81
CA LYS A 31 -9.57 -4.05 11.91
C LYS A 31 -10.07 -3.26 10.69
N PRO A 32 -9.32 -2.29 10.13
CA PRO A 32 -9.74 -1.61 8.90
C PRO A 32 -9.76 -2.51 7.67
N LEU A 33 -8.91 -3.55 7.61
CA LEU A 33 -8.90 -4.51 6.51
C LEU A 33 -10.21 -5.29 6.41
N ILE A 34 -10.77 -5.66 7.56
CA ILE A 34 -12.08 -6.31 7.64
C ILE A 34 -13.16 -5.46 6.98
N LEU A 35 -13.16 -4.16 7.27
CA LEU A 35 -14.11 -3.21 6.71
C LEU A 35 -13.94 -3.06 5.18
N ILE A 36 -12.69 -3.04 4.69
CA ILE A 36 -12.39 -3.04 3.25
C ILE A 36 -12.95 -4.30 2.59
N LEU A 37 -12.65 -5.48 3.12
CA LEU A 37 -13.09 -6.75 2.55
C LEU A 37 -14.61 -6.88 2.55
N LEU A 38 -15.28 -6.42 3.61
CA LEU A 38 -16.73 -6.36 3.68
C LEU A 38 -17.31 -5.44 2.59
N CYS A 39 -16.74 -4.24 2.42
CA CYS A 39 -17.18 -3.31 1.38
C CYS A 39 -16.98 -3.91 -0.03
N LEU A 40 -15.80 -4.45 -0.32
CA LEU A 40 -15.50 -5.04 -1.63
C LEU A 40 -16.35 -6.30 -1.91
N GLY A 41 -16.58 -7.12 -0.89
CA GLY A 41 -17.45 -8.29 -0.96
C GLY A 41 -18.88 -7.89 -1.31
N LEU A 42 -19.45 -6.89 -0.61
CA LEU A 42 -20.79 -6.37 -0.91
C LEU A 42 -20.84 -5.70 -2.29
N LEU A 43 -19.84 -4.93 -2.67
CA LEU A 43 -19.77 -4.32 -4.01
C LEU A 43 -19.76 -5.39 -5.12
N SER A 44 -19.15 -6.56 -4.86
CA SER A 44 -19.10 -7.65 -5.84
C SER A 44 -20.44 -8.36 -6.06
N THR A 45 -21.45 -8.20 -5.19
CA THR A 45 -22.71 -8.97 -5.28
C THR A 45 -23.70 -8.48 -6.34
N GLY A 46 -23.43 -7.35 -7.00
CA GLY A 46 -24.34 -6.76 -8.00
C GLY A 46 -24.83 -7.74 -9.07
N PRO A 47 -23.94 -8.46 -9.78
CA PRO A 47 -24.34 -9.48 -10.77
C PRO A 47 -25.13 -10.66 -10.19
N ILE A 48 -24.98 -10.96 -8.89
CA ILE A 48 -25.75 -12.01 -8.22
C ILE A 48 -27.18 -11.51 -7.99
N ILE A 49 -27.31 -10.27 -7.52
CA ILE A 49 -28.60 -9.65 -7.21
C ILE A 49 -29.41 -9.45 -8.49
N SER A 50 -28.80 -8.95 -9.57
CA SER A 50 -29.49 -8.75 -10.85
C SER A 50 -29.98 -10.07 -11.46
N ALA A 51 -29.19 -11.13 -11.39
CA ALA A 51 -29.52 -12.42 -12.01
C ALA A 51 -30.49 -13.28 -11.20
N PHE A 52 -30.33 -13.32 -9.86
CA PHE A 52 -31.03 -14.29 -9.01
C PHE A 52 -32.02 -13.66 -8.03
N LEU A 53 -31.80 -12.40 -7.62
CA LEU A 53 -32.57 -11.74 -6.56
C LEU A 53 -33.03 -10.34 -7.01
N PRO A 54 -33.71 -10.18 -8.17
CA PRO A 54 -33.99 -8.87 -8.74
C PRO A 54 -34.86 -7.98 -7.83
N TRP A 55 -35.62 -8.58 -6.92
CA TRP A 55 -36.39 -7.85 -5.90
C TRP A 55 -35.51 -7.09 -4.88
N LEU A 56 -34.22 -7.44 -4.74
CA LEU A 56 -33.25 -6.74 -3.89
C LEU A 56 -32.47 -5.64 -4.63
N THR A 57 -32.69 -5.45 -5.93
CA THR A 57 -31.92 -4.49 -6.75
C THR A 57 -32.02 -3.06 -6.22
N GLN A 58 -33.22 -2.62 -5.83
CA GLN A 58 -33.42 -1.30 -5.25
C GLN A 58 -32.66 -1.13 -3.93
N LEU A 59 -32.69 -2.14 -3.06
CA LEU A 59 -31.94 -2.13 -1.81
C LEU A 59 -30.43 -2.05 -2.07
N TYR A 60 -29.93 -2.86 -3.02
CA TYR A 60 -28.52 -2.87 -3.37
C TYR A 60 -28.03 -1.52 -3.88
N ILE A 61 -28.70 -0.94 -4.88
CA ILE A 61 -28.34 0.37 -5.45
C ILE A 61 -28.41 1.47 -4.39
N SER A 62 -29.39 1.40 -3.48
CA SER A 62 -29.53 2.34 -2.37
C SER A 62 -28.36 2.26 -1.37
N VAL A 63 -27.74 1.09 -1.22
CA VAL A 63 -26.59 0.88 -0.32
C VAL A 63 -25.25 1.23 -0.98
N LEU A 64 -25.17 1.26 -2.32
CA LEU A 64 -23.92 1.54 -3.05
C LEU A 64 -23.20 2.83 -2.64
N PRO A 65 -23.87 4.01 -2.52
CA PRO A 65 -23.19 5.23 -2.08
C PRO A 65 -22.52 5.04 -0.72
N LEU A 66 -23.21 4.40 0.22
CA LEU A 66 -22.66 4.13 1.56
C LEU A 66 -21.39 3.28 1.48
N LEU A 67 -21.40 2.20 0.69
CA LEU A 67 -20.25 1.30 0.53
C LEU A 67 -19.06 2.01 -0.11
N PHE A 68 -19.30 2.78 -1.16
CA PHE A 68 -18.25 3.54 -1.85
C PHE A 68 -17.61 4.58 -0.93
N PHE A 69 -18.41 5.33 -0.18
CA PHE A 69 -17.89 6.32 0.77
C PHE A 69 -17.23 5.69 2.01
N LEU A 70 -17.62 4.48 2.40
CA LEU A 70 -16.99 3.75 3.50
C LEU A 70 -15.66 3.11 3.09
N LEU A 71 -15.52 2.68 1.84
CA LEU A 71 -14.30 2.02 1.34
C LEU A 71 -13.07 2.95 1.43
N LEU A 72 -13.22 4.23 1.10
CA LEU A 72 -12.14 5.22 1.11
C LEU A 72 -11.48 5.42 2.49
N PRO A 73 -12.21 5.78 3.56
CA PRO A 73 -11.63 5.89 4.90
C PRO A 73 -11.12 4.54 5.41
N SER A 74 -11.74 3.42 5.02
CA SER A 74 -11.26 2.09 5.41
C SER A 74 -9.87 1.80 4.84
N LEU A 75 -9.64 2.09 3.55
CA LEU A 75 -8.32 2.01 2.91
C LEU A 75 -7.30 2.93 3.58
N TRP A 76 -7.72 4.15 3.91
CA TRP A 76 -6.86 5.12 4.59
C TRP A 76 -6.44 4.66 5.98
N PHE A 77 -7.38 4.16 6.79
CA PHE A 77 -7.11 3.67 8.14
C PHE A 77 -6.24 2.42 8.11
N TYR A 78 -6.46 1.53 7.16
CA TYR A 78 -5.61 0.37 6.96
C TYR A 78 -4.18 0.79 6.58
N HIS A 79 -4.04 1.72 5.63
CA HIS A 79 -2.73 2.29 5.26
C HIS A 79 -2.02 2.91 6.47
N GLU A 80 -2.75 3.70 7.25
CA GLU A 80 -2.25 4.33 8.47
C GLU A 80 -1.79 3.30 9.51
N ALA A 81 -2.53 2.21 9.67
CA ALA A 81 -2.16 1.12 10.56
C ALA A 81 -0.89 0.40 10.09
N LEU A 82 -0.71 0.20 8.78
CA LEU A 82 0.48 -0.45 8.23
C LEU A 82 1.76 0.38 8.34
N ILE A 83 1.65 1.71 8.36
CA ILE A 83 2.80 2.61 8.51
C ILE A 83 3.01 3.09 9.94
N ALA A 84 2.16 2.67 10.88
CA ALA A 84 2.23 3.08 12.27
C ALA A 84 3.54 2.59 12.93
N GLU A 85 4.12 3.45 13.77
CA GLU A 85 5.32 3.13 14.55
C GLU A 85 5.00 2.39 15.86
N HIS A 86 3.74 2.47 16.28
CA HIS A 86 3.25 1.88 17.52
C HIS A 86 1.95 1.13 17.21
N GLN A 87 1.45 0.38 18.19
CA GLN A 87 0.16 -0.29 18.06
C GLN A 87 -0.92 0.70 17.64
N TRP A 88 -1.53 0.43 16.48
CA TRP A 88 -2.54 1.30 15.91
C TRP A 88 -3.79 1.35 16.79
N GLN A 89 -4.31 2.56 17.00
CA GLN A 89 -5.51 2.82 17.79
C GLN A 89 -6.41 3.81 17.09
N TRP A 90 -7.70 3.74 17.42
CA TRP A 90 -8.68 4.69 16.90
C TRP A 90 -8.45 6.07 17.51
N THR A 91 -8.34 7.11 16.68
CA THR A 91 -8.16 8.49 17.12
C THR A 91 -9.38 9.35 16.78
N PRO A 92 -9.70 10.38 17.59
CA PRO A 92 -10.84 11.26 17.32
C PRO A 92 -10.78 11.97 15.95
N ALA A 93 -9.58 12.20 15.41
CA ALA A 93 -9.39 12.81 14.10
C ALA A 93 -9.98 11.94 12.95
N MET A 94 -10.09 10.63 13.15
CA MET A 94 -10.62 9.69 12.16
C MET A 94 -12.11 9.94 11.85
N TRP A 95 -12.88 10.49 12.79
CA TRP A 95 -14.29 10.81 12.59
C TRP A 95 -14.54 11.80 11.44
N LYS A 96 -13.59 12.68 11.14
CA LYS A 96 -13.69 13.62 10.02
C LYS A 96 -13.81 12.91 8.67
N HIS A 97 -13.17 11.74 8.54
CA HIS A 97 -13.22 10.95 7.32
C HIS A 97 -14.54 10.18 7.13
N LEU A 98 -15.34 10.05 8.20
CA LEU A 98 -16.65 9.40 8.17
C LEU A 98 -17.81 10.37 7.92
N PHE A 99 -17.58 11.69 7.96
CA PHE A 99 -18.64 12.69 7.74
C PHE A 99 -19.38 12.52 6.39
N PRO A 100 -18.72 12.25 5.25
CA PRO A 100 -19.41 12.00 3.99
C PRO A 100 -20.38 10.80 4.01
N LEU A 101 -20.19 9.86 4.96
CA LEU A 101 -21.03 8.68 5.10
C LEU A 101 -22.47 9.03 5.52
N LEU A 102 -22.66 10.09 6.31
CA LEU A 102 -23.99 10.55 6.72
C LEU A 102 -24.80 11.01 5.51
N PHE A 103 -24.17 11.78 4.63
CA PHE A 103 -24.78 12.26 3.39
C PHE A 103 -25.09 11.09 2.43
N ALA A 104 -24.13 10.18 2.25
CA ALA A 104 -24.33 8.98 1.44
C ALA A 104 -25.46 8.08 1.98
N GLY A 105 -25.57 7.96 3.31
CA GLY A 105 -26.63 7.22 3.98
C GLY A 105 -28.01 7.87 3.82
N ALA A 106 -28.09 9.20 3.93
CA ALA A 106 -29.33 9.94 3.69
C ALA A 106 -29.80 9.80 2.23
N LEU A 107 -28.88 9.90 1.26
CA LEU A 107 -29.16 9.65 -0.15
C LEU A 107 -29.64 8.21 -0.37
N GLY A 108 -28.94 7.22 0.21
CA GLY A 108 -29.35 5.82 0.14
C GLY A 108 -30.74 5.58 0.71
N GLY A 109 -31.07 6.19 1.85
CA GLY A 109 -32.41 6.15 2.43
C GLY A 109 -33.48 6.74 1.50
N ALA A 110 -33.19 7.90 0.88
CA ALA A 110 -34.10 8.53 -0.07
C ALA A 110 -34.34 7.66 -1.32
N LEU A 111 -33.30 6.99 -1.84
CA LEU A 111 -33.41 6.04 -2.96
C LEU A 111 -34.22 4.80 -2.59
N PHE A 112 -34.06 4.30 -1.36
CA PHE A 112 -34.76 3.10 -0.90
C PHE A 112 -36.26 3.35 -0.69
N LEU A 113 -36.63 4.54 -0.20
CA LEU A 113 -38.02 4.93 0.03
C LEU A 113 -38.77 5.31 -1.26
N LEU A 114 -38.07 5.44 -2.38
CA LEU A 114 -38.66 5.81 -3.66
C LEU A 114 -39.64 4.73 -4.15
N PRO A 115 -40.84 5.09 -4.65
CA PRO A 115 -41.74 4.12 -5.26
C PRO A 115 -41.06 3.37 -6.41
N LYS A 116 -41.30 2.05 -6.51
CA LYS A 116 -40.68 1.20 -7.54
C LYS A 116 -40.79 1.75 -8.97
N PRO A 117 -41.93 2.31 -9.43
CA PRO A 117 -42.01 2.90 -10.77
C PRO A 117 -41.04 4.07 -10.96
N SER A 118 -41.00 5.00 -10.01
CA SER A 118 -40.09 6.15 -10.01
C SER A 118 -38.62 5.73 -9.93
N PHE A 119 -38.30 4.69 -9.15
CA PHE A 119 -36.96 4.13 -9.06
C PHE A 119 -36.51 3.51 -10.38
N ASN A 120 -37.36 2.70 -11.00
CA ASN A 120 -37.06 2.10 -12.29
C ASN A 120 -36.91 3.16 -13.39
N ALA A 121 -37.69 4.24 -13.32
CA ALA A 121 -37.54 5.35 -14.25
C ALA A 121 -36.22 6.11 -14.08
N MET A 122 -35.74 6.24 -12.85
CA MET A 122 -34.48 6.92 -12.57
C MET A 122 -33.24 6.14 -13.07
N PHE A 123 -33.25 4.81 -13.01
CA PHE A 123 -32.06 3.98 -13.28
C PHE A 123 -32.14 3.08 -14.52
N PHE A 124 -33.35 2.73 -14.98
CA PHE A 124 -33.55 1.67 -15.99
C PHE A 124 -34.45 2.08 -17.17
N SER A 125 -35.09 3.25 -17.16
CA SER A 125 -35.93 3.69 -18.28
C SER A 125 -35.49 5.05 -18.82
N GLU A 126 -35.67 5.25 -20.12
CA GLU A 126 -35.46 6.56 -20.79
C GLU A 126 -36.67 7.50 -20.64
N GLN A 127 -37.74 7.06 -19.96
CA GLN A 127 -38.94 7.88 -19.80
C GLN A 127 -38.72 8.96 -18.74
N SER A 128 -38.66 10.21 -19.19
CA SER A 128 -38.63 11.38 -18.34
C SER A 128 -39.94 11.52 -17.57
N HIS A 129 -39.92 11.27 -16.27
CA HIS A 129 -40.99 11.72 -15.38
C HIS A 129 -40.83 13.20 -15.09
N ASP A 130 -41.88 13.97 -15.30
CA ASP A 130 -41.95 15.41 -15.01
C ASP A 130 -42.20 15.64 -13.50
N ASP A 131 -41.38 15.01 -12.65
CA ASP A 131 -41.40 15.18 -11.20
C ASP A 131 -40.12 15.88 -10.75
N THR A 132 -40.29 17.08 -10.20
CA THR A 132 -39.18 17.91 -9.69
C THR A 132 -38.35 17.16 -8.63
N TYR A 133 -38.99 16.30 -7.83
CA TYR A 133 -38.29 15.51 -6.81
C TYR A 133 -37.33 14.49 -7.44
N ILE A 134 -37.75 13.80 -8.51
CA ILE A 134 -36.92 12.81 -9.20
C ILE A 134 -35.73 13.48 -9.88
N HIS A 135 -35.92 14.62 -10.53
CA HIS A 135 -34.82 15.39 -11.13
C HIS A 135 -33.81 15.87 -10.09
N LEU A 136 -34.28 16.38 -8.94
CA LEU A 136 -33.40 16.80 -7.84
C LEU A 136 -32.61 15.63 -7.26
N LEU A 137 -33.27 14.49 -7.04
CA LEU A 137 -32.65 13.29 -6.49
C LEU A 137 -31.60 12.71 -7.45
N SER A 138 -31.90 12.70 -8.75
CA SER A 138 -30.97 12.30 -9.81
C SER A 138 -29.76 13.22 -9.88
N GLY A 139 -29.97 14.54 -9.91
CA GLY A 139 -28.87 15.52 -9.85
C GLY A 139 -28.00 15.36 -8.61
N THR A 140 -28.61 15.10 -7.45
CA THR A 140 -27.90 14.82 -6.19
C THR A 140 -27.09 13.54 -6.27
N PHE A 141 -27.63 12.47 -6.86
CA PHE A 141 -26.94 11.21 -7.08
C PHE A 141 -25.70 11.40 -7.97
N PHE A 142 -25.84 12.07 -9.11
CA PHE A 142 -24.71 12.36 -10.00
C PHE A 142 -23.65 13.23 -9.33
N ALA A 143 -24.06 14.29 -8.62
CA ALA A 143 -23.13 15.12 -7.85
C ALA A 143 -22.38 14.32 -6.80
N THR A 144 -23.04 13.34 -6.16
CA THR A 144 -22.44 12.44 -5.17
C THR A 144 -21.39 11.51 -5.80
N VAL A 145 -21.67 10.97 -6.98
CA VAL A 145 -20.71 10.15 -7.74
C VAL A 145 -19.48 10.97 -8.13
N ILE A 146 -19.68 12.19 -8.66
CA ILE A 146 -18.56 13.09 -9.01
C ILE A 146 -17.75 13.45 -7.77
N PHE A 147 -18.41 13.83 -6.68
CA PHE A 147 -17.76 14.14 -5.41
C PHE A 147 -16.94 12.95 -4.91
N TRP A 148 -17.48 11.75 -5.00
CA TRP A 148 -16.76 10.53 -4.64
C TRP A 148 -15.55 10.26 -5.52
N CYS A 149 -15.63 10.44 -6.84
CA CYS A 149 -14.50 10.28 -7.76
C CYS A 149 -13.34 11.22 -7.40
N VAL A 150 -13.65 12.50 -7.14
CA VAL A 150 -12.65 13.50 -6.71
C VAL A 150 -12.03 13.10 -5.37
N LEU A 151 -12.86 12.71 -4.41
CA LEU A 151 -12.41 12.29 -3.09
C LEU A 151 -11.50 11.05 -3.17
N SER A 152 -11.90 10.04 -3.94
CA SER A 152 -11.14 8.82 -4.21
C SER A 152 -9.75 9.14 -4.78
N TRP A 153 -9.68 10.03 -5.76
CA TRP A 153 -8.40 10.49 -6.32
C TRP A 153 -7.51 11.16 -5.27
N CYS A 154 -8.07 12.05 -4.44
CA CYS A 154 -7.34 12.69 -3.34
C CYS A 154 -6.75 11.65 -2.37
N TYR A 155 -7.53 10.65 -1.96
CA TYR A 155 -7.05 9.57 -1.09
C TYR A 155 -5.91 8.80 -1.72
N VAL A 156 -6.02 8.39 -2.99
CA VAL A 156 -4.95 7.67 -3.70
C VAL A 156 -3.65 8.48 -3.70
N VAL A 157 -3.70 9.76 -4.07
CA VAL A 157 -2.50 10.62 -4.11
C VAL A 157 -1.90 10.78 -2.71
N MET A 158 -2.73 10.99 -1.68
CA MET A 158 -2.27 11.12 -0.30
C MET A 158 -1.61 9.83 0.21
N MET A 159 -2.20 8.66 -0.07
CA MET A 159 -1.64 7.36 0.31
C MET A 159 -0.32 7.08 -0.41
N LEU A 160 -0.21 7.38 -1.70
CA LEU A 160 1.05 7.23 -2.44
C LEU A 160 2.15 8.13 -1.86
N LYS A 161 1.85 9.41 -1.58
CA LYS A 161 2.80 10.34 -0.95
C LYS A 161 3.25 9.86 0.43
N ARG A 162 2.32 9.41 1.28
CA ARG A 162 2.65 8.84 2.61
C ARG A 162 3.51 7.59 2.47
N THR A 163 3.24 6.73 1.49
CA THR A 163 4.03 5.51 1.25
C THR A 163 5.46 5.83 0.84
N VAL A 164 5.68 6.81 -0.04
CA VAL A 164 7.04 7.25 -0.41
C VAL A 164 7.81 7.74 0.81
N LYS A 165 7.18 8.57 1.64
CA LYS A 165 7.77 9.07 2.88
C LYS A 165 8.10 7.95 3.86
N TYR A 166 7.20 6.99 4.01
CA TYR A 166 7.39 5.79 4.85
C TYR A 166 8.55 4.92 4.36
N ARG A 167 8.68 4.68 3.04
CA ARG A 167 9.82 3.93 2.48
C ARG A 167 11.15 4.62 2.73
N ASN A 168 11.20 5.94 2.65
CA ASN A 168 12.40 6.69 3.00
C ASN A 168 12.75 6.54 4.49
N LYS A 169 11.75 6.53 5.38
CA LYS A 169 11.96 6.27 6.80
C LYS A 169 12.48 4.84 7.04
N LEU A 170 11.94 3.83 6.37
CA LEU A 170 12.43 2.45 6.47
C LEU A 170 13.92 2.35 6.13
N LYS A 171 14.37 3.05 5.07
CA LYS A 171 15.78 3.06 4.66
C LYS A 171 16.72 3.67 5.69
N ASN A 172 16.22 4.48 6.61
CA ASN A 172 17.03 5.06 7.68
C ASN A 172 17.10 4.17 8.93
N VAL A 173 16.32 3.09 9.00
CA VAL A 173 16.20 2.25 10.20
C VAL A 173 16.58 0.79 9.93
N PHE A 174 16.26 0.26 8.76
CA PHE A 174 16.44 -1.15 8.43
C PHE A 174 17.41 -1.35 7.28
N SER A 175 18.26 -2.38 7.37
CA SER A 175 19.15 -2.82 6.28
C SER A 175 18.42 -3.68 5.24
N ASN A 176 17.23 -4.18 5.60
CA ASN A 176 16.36 -5.01 4.76
C ASN A 176 14.92 -4.47 4.78
N ASP A 177 14.40 -4.08 3.62
CA ASP A 177 13.06 -3.52 3.43
C ASP A 177 12.02 -4.54 2.91
N GLN A 178 12.43 -5.81 2.74
CA GLN A 178 11.54 -6.88 2.31
C GLN A 178 10.41 -7.11 3.32
N GLY A 179 9.20 -7.28 2.79
CA GLY A 179 7.99 -7.41 3.61
C GLY A 179 7.57 -6.12 4.34
N LYS A 180 8.37 -5.04 4.29
CA LYS A 180 8.07 -3.78 5.00
C LYS A 180 7.67 -2.64 4.07
N SER A 181 8.13 -2.63 2.82
CA SER A 181 8.03 -1.47 1.90
C SER A 181 6.63 -1.11 1.35
N LEU A 182 5.61 -1.97 1.54
CA LEU A 182 4.25 -1.74 1.04
C LEU A 182 4.17 -1.47 -0.48
N SER A 183 5.01 -2.14 -1.28
CA SER A 183 5.00 -2.03 -2.75
C SER A 183 3.67 -2.44 -3.37
N TRP A 184 3.13 -3.57 -2.91
CA TRP A 184 1.84 -4.10 -3.35
C TRP A 184 0.70 -3.10 -3.12
N PHE A 185 0.71 -2.36 -2.00
CA PHE A 185 -0.34 -1.40 -1.65
C PHE A 185 -0.34 -0.21 -2.63
N SER A 186 0.83 0.25 -3.06
CA SER A 186 0.93 1.26 -4.13
C SER A 186 0.37 0.73 -5.45
N GLY A 187 0.64 -0.53 -5.78
CA GLY A 187 0.06 -1.20 -6.95
C GLY A 187 -1.47 -1.24 -6.90
N VAL A 188 -2.05 -1.63 -5.77
CA VAL A 188 -3.51 -1.63 -5.56
C VAL A 188 -4.08 -0.22 -5.66
N SER A 189 -3.43 0.77 -5.05
CA SER A 189 -3.88 2.17 -5.11
C SER A 189 -3.91 2.70 -6.56
N LEU A 190 -2.92 2.34 -7.37
CA LEU A 190 -2.87 2.66 -8.80
C LEU A 190 -3.93 1.89 -9.60
N LEU A 191 -4.18 0.62 -9.25
CA LEU A 191 -5.21 -0.19 -9.89
C LEU A 191 -6.62 0.36 -9.62
N ILE A 192 -6.88 0.86 -8.42
CA ILE A 192 -8.11 1.59 -8.07
C ILE A 192 -8.22 2.88 -8.89
N ALA A 193 -7.16 3.67 -8.99
CA ALA A 193 -7.20 4.87 -9.84
C ALA A 193 -7.47 4.53 -11.31
N PHE A 194 -6.85 3.46 -11.81
CA PHE A 194 -7.08 2.95 -13.15
C PHE A 194 -8.52 2.46 -13.36
N SER A 195 -9.16 1.86 -12.35
CA SER A 195 -10.57 1.41 -12.48
C SER A 195 -11.52 2.59 -12.70
N TRP A 196 -11.22 3.76 -12.13
CA TRP A 196 -12.01 4.98 -12.37
C TRP A 196 -11.85 5.50 -13.78
N VAL A 197 -10.61 5.56 -14.27
CA VAL A 197 -10.34 5.97 -15.66
C VAL A 197 -11.00 4.99 -16.63
N TYR A 198 -10.94 3.70 -16.32
CA TYR A 198 -11.61 2.65 -17.10
C TYR A 198 -13.14 2.84 -17.10
N ALA A 199 -13.77 3.01 -15.93
CA ALA A 199 -15.21 3.22 -15.82
C ALA A 199 -15.66 4.49 -16.58
N LEU A 200 -14.88 5.58 -16.48
CA LEU A 200 -15.15 6.80 -17.24
C LEU A 200 -15.02 6.59 -18.75
N ALA A 201 -14.02 5.83 -19.19
CA ALA A 201 -13.83 5.51 -20.61
C ALA A 201 -14.98 4.66 -21.16
N VAL A 202 -15.45 3.66 -20.42
CA VAL A 202 -16.63 2.86 -20.77
C VAL A 202 -17.87 3.76 -20.90
N LEU A 203 -18.06 4.68 -19.96
CA LEU A 203 -19.20 5.60 -19.98
C LEU A 203 -19.17 6.59 -21.15
N LEU A 204 -18.01 7.16 -21.48
CA LEU A 204 -17.87 8.19 -22.53
C LEU A 204 -17.82 7.62 -23.95
N LEU A 205 -17.28 6.41 -24.10
CA LEU A 205 -17.02 5.83 -25.41
C LEU A 205 -18.10 4.81 -25.81
N ASP A 206 -19.06 4.56 -24.92
CA ASP A 206 -20.17 3.63 -25.11
C ASP A 206 -19.63 2.28 -25.65
N ASN A 207 -20.39 1.61 -26.50
CA ASN A 207 -19.98 0.32 -27.07
C ASN A 207 -18.90 0.41 -28.15
N ARG A 208 -18.35 1.61 -28.45
CA ARG A 208 -17.36 1.76 -29.53
C ARG A 208 -16.06 1.02 -29.29
N LEU A 209 -15.71 0.72 -28.04
CA LEU A 209 -14.47 0.00 -27.69
C LEU A 209 -14.70 -1.47 -27.31
N GLN A 210 -15.93 -1.99 -27.42
CA GLN A 210 -16.19 -3.41 -27.12
C GLN A 210 -15.38 -4.36 -28.00
N PHE A 211 -15.08 -3.97 -29.25
CA PHE A 211 -14.25 -4.78 -30.16
C PHE A 211 -12.79 -4.94 -29.71
N ILE A 212 -12.28 -4.05 -28.85
CA ILE A 212 -10.94 -4.14 -28.23
C ILE A 212 -11.03 -4.76 -26.82
N GLY A 213 -12.22 -5.20 -26.38
CA GLY A 213 -12.43 -5.84 -25.08
C GLY A 213 -12.67 -4.89 -23.92
N VAL A 214 -12.86 -3.58 -24.17
CA VAL A 214 -13.30 -2.62 -23.15
C VAL A 214 -14.82 -2.74 -23.00
N SER A 215 -15.26 -3.24 -21.85
CA SER A 215 -16.68 -3.53 -21.57
C SER A 215 -16.97 -3.36 -20.08
N GLU A 216 -18.25 -3.32 -19.70
CA GLU A 216 -18.67 -3.25 -18.29
C GLU A 216 -18.09 -4.38 -17.43
N ASN A 217 -17.82 -5.54 -18.04
CA ASN A 217 -17.23 -6.71 -17.39
C ASN A 217 -15.79 -6.49 -16.92
N GLY A 218 -15.04 -5.59 -17.56
CA GLY A 218 -13.65 -5.33 -17.18
C GLY A 218 -13.55 -4.73 -15.77
N ALA A 219 -14.53 -3.93 -15.35
CA ALA A 219 -14.58 -3.38 -14.00
C ALA A 219 -14.70 -4.49 -12.93
N LEU A 220 -15.47 -5.55 -13.20
CA LEU A 220 -15.58 -6.69 -12.30
C LEU A 220 -14.26 -7.46 -12.19
N VAL A 221 -13.56 -7.68 -13.33
CA VAL A 221 -12.24 -8.35 -13.33
C VAL A 221 -11.23 -7.56 -12.52
N MET A 222 -11.24 -6.22 -12.64
CA MET A 222 -10.40 -5.35 -11.84
C MET A 222 -10.75 -5.42 -10.35
N LEU A 223 -12.05 -5.42 -10.01
CA LEU A 223 -12.51 -5.58 -8.62
C LEU A 223 -12.05 -6.91 -8.02
N VAL A 224 -12.19 -8.02 -8.76
CA VAL A 224 -11.72 -9.36 -8.36
C VAL A 224 -10.20 -9.34 -8.14
N THR A 225 -9.46 -8.68 -9.03
CA THR A 225 -8.01 -8.54 -8.92
C THR A 225 -7.62 -7.73 -7.67
N ILE A 226 -8.32 -6.62 -7.39
CA ILE A 226 -8.12 -5.81 -6.18
C ILE A 226 -8.36 -6.66 -4.93
N VAL A 227 -9.49 -7.39 -4.86
CA VAL A 227 -9.80 -8.27 -3.73
C VAL A 227 -8.73 -9.34 -3.57
N TRP A 228 -8.32 -9.99 -4.65
CA TRP A 228 -7.30 -11.04 -4.61
C TRP A 228 -5.97 -10.50 -4.07
N VAL A 229 -5.48 -9.35 -4.57
CA VAL A 229 -4.23 -8.73 -4.08
C VAL A 229 -4.35 -8.32 -2.62
N MET A 230 -5.50 -7.74 -2.21
CA MET A 230 -5.78 -7.34 -0.83
C MET A 230 -5.80 -8.54 0.12
N CYS A 231 -6.39 -9.67 -0.28
CA CYS A 231 -6.40 -10.88 0.53
C CYS A 231 -5.00 -11.52 0.61
N ALA A 232 -4.35 -11.71 -0.55
CA ALA A 232 -3.06 -12.41 -0.62
C ALA A 232 -1.95 -11.66 0.16
N ASN A 233 -1.92 -10.33 0.06
CA ASN A 233 -0.87 -9.52 0.68
C ASN A 233 -1.33 -8.89 1.99
N GLY A 234 -2.55 -8.33 2.04
CA GLY A 234 -3.01 -7.54 3.18
C GLY A 234 -3.21 -8.37 4.45
N LEU A 235 -3.61 -9.64 4.35
CA LEU A 235 -3.79 -10.51 5.53
C LEU A 235 -2.46 -10.87 6.19
N GLN A 236 -1.40 -10.99 5.40
CA GLN A 236 -0.05 -11.36 5.85
C GLN A 236 0.78 -10.14 6.22
N GLN A 237 0.46 -8.96 5.66
CA GLN A 237 1.18 -7.73 5.91
C GLN A 237 1.13 -7.34 7.39
N ARG A 238 2.31 -7.18 7.99
CA ARG A 238 2.49 -6.57 9.32
C ARG A 238 3.01 -5.14 9.17
N PRO A 239 2.72 -4.23 10.12
CA PRO A 239 3.35 -2.92 10.17
C PRO A 239 4.88 -3.03 10.28
N GLY A 240 5.61 -2.23 9.52
CA GLY A 240 7.07 -2.38 9.41
C GLY A 240 7.87 -2.08 10.70
N PHE A 241 7.27 -1.35 11.64
CA PHE A 241 7.90 -0.90 12.89
C PHE A 241 7.34 -1.58 14.15
N GLU A 242 6.41 -2.53 14.02
CA GLU A 242 5.75 -3.16 15.19
C GLU A 242 6.75 -3.89 16.10
N ASP A 243 7.65 -4.68 15.52
CA ASP A 243 8.64 -5.47 16.28
C ASP A 243 9.89 -4.66 16.65
N ASN A 244 10.22 -3.65 15.85
CA ASN A 244 11.43 -2.85 15.98
C ASN A 244 11.08 -1.38 15.77
N PRO A 245 10.48 -0.73 16.79
CA PRO A 245 10.16 0.69 16.69
C PRO A 245 11.45 1.50 16.48
N PRO A 246 11.38 2.62 15.76
CA PRO A 246 12.53 3.50 15.64
C PRO A 246 12.96 3.96 17.05
N PRO A 247 14.28 4.06 17.31
CA PRO A 247 14.78 4.47 18.62
C PRO A 247 14.14 5.80 19.06
N THR A 248 13.82 5.92 20.35
CA THR A 248 13.10 7.07 20.93
C THR A 248 13.80 8.41 20.64
N ASP A 249 15.13 8.38 20.51
CA ASP A 249 15.97 9.57 20.26
C ASP A 249 15.98 9.98 18.78
N VAL A 250 15.45 9.13 17.88
CA VAL A 250 15.34 9.40 16.43
C VAL A 250 13.97 10.02 16.08
N LYS A 251 13.17 10.42 17.09
CA LYS A 251 11.81 10.96 16.90
C LYS A 251 11.77 12.10 15.87
N SER A 252 11.23 11.77 14.71
CA SER A 252 10.57 12.65 13.72
C SER A 252 11.35 13.89 13.27
N GLN A 253 12.56 13.72 12.74
CA GLN A 253 13.19 14.74 11.90
C GLN A 253 12.76 14.57 10.44
N GLN A 254 11.65 15.21 10.09
CA GLN A 254 11.29 15.46 8.70
C GLN A 254 12.08 16.69 8.25
N GLN A 255 13.06 16.46 7.37
CA GLN A 255 14.07 17.38 6.80
C GLN A 255 15.43 17.38 7.55
N PRO A 256 16.49 16.81 6.94
CA PRO A 256 17.82 16.67 7.54
C PRO A 256 18.62 17.98 7.58
N THR A 257 18.07 19.15 7.23
CA THR A 257 18.85 20.40 7.25
C THR A 257 18.59 21.21 8.50
N LYS A 258 17.33 21.55 8.81
CA LYS A 258 17.02 22.42 9.97
C LYS A 258 17.19 21.78 11.35
N ALA A 259 17.10 20.46 11.45
CA ALA A 259 17.15 19.78 12.74
C ALA A 259 18.59 19.52 13.25
N TYR A 260 19.55 19.43 12.33
CA TYR A 260 20.97 19.24 12.67
C TYR A 260 21.75 20.55 12.82
N GLU A 261 21.19 21.70 12.40
CA GLU A 261 21.74 23.04 12.72
C GLU A 261 21.83 23.30 14.24
N ARG A 262 21.09 22.54 15.05
CA ARG A 262 21.15 22.57 16.53
C ARG A 262 21.86 21.37 17.14
N SER A 263 22.46 20.52 16.33
CA SER A 263 23.22 19.37 16.82
C SER A 263 24.52 19.83 17.48
N ALA A 264 24.85 19.24 18.61
CA ALA A 264 26.12 19.49 19.31
C ALA A 264 27.33 18.83 18.62
N LEU A 265 27.12 18.02 17.57
CA LEU A 265 28.19 17.33 16.87
C LEU A 265 28.96 18.28 15.96
N THR A 266 30.27 18.34 16.17
CA THR A 266 31.22 18.99 15.26
C THR A 266 31.57 18.07 14.09
N ASN A 267 32.17 18.62 13.04
CA ASN A 267 32.71 17.81 11.94
C ASN A 267 33.71 16.75 12.42
N HIS A 268 34.44 17.03 13.50
CA HIS A 268 35.35 16.06 14.11
C HIS A 268 34.57 14.89 14.73
N ASP A 269 33.50 15.17 15.50
CA ASP A 269 32.68 14.10 16.10
C ASP A 269 32.05 13.20 15.04
N LEU A 270 31.57 13.78 13.94
CA LEU A 270 31.03 13.01 12.80
C LEU A 270 32.08 12.08 12.19
N SER A 271 33.33 12.55 12.06
CA SER A 271 34.42 11.72 11.56
C SER A 271 34.77 10.57 12.52
N VAL A 272 34.76 10.83 13.84
CA VAL A 272 35.02 9.80 14.86
C VAL A 272 33.90 8.75 14.87
N ILE A 273 32.64 9.18 14.76
CA ILE A 273 31.52 8.25 14.66
C ILE A 273 31.64 7.43 13.38
N SER A 274 31.97 8.05 12.24
CA SER A 274 32.20 7.34 10.97
C SER A 274 33.23 6.23 11.11
N GLU A 275 34.36 6.48 11.76
CA GLU A 275 35.37 5.46 12.02
C GLU A 275 34.84 4.31 12.89
N LYS A 276 34.04 4.60 13.92
CA LYS A 276 33.38 3.57 14.74
C LYS A 276 32.42 2.72 13.92
N LEU A 277 31.68 3.33 12.99
CA LEU A 277 30.81 2.60 12.08
C LEU A 277 31.62 1.70 11.15
N THR A 278 32.71 2.19 10.58
CA THR A 278 33.61 1.37 9.74
C THR A 278 34.19 0.19 10.50
N ARG A 279 34.60 0.37 11.76
CA ARG A 279 35.05 -0.75 12.62
C ARG A 279 33.94 -1.76 12.89
N ALA A 280 32.73 -1.31 13.22
CA ALA A 280 31.59 -2.21 13.42
C ALA A 280 31.26 -3.05 12.16
N ILE A 281 31.53 -2.52 10.97
CA ILE A 281 31.35 -3.24 9.71
C ILE A 281 32.52 -4.20 9.44
N ASN A 282 33.77 -3.74 9.56
CA ASN A 282 34.93 -4.52 9.16
C ASN A 282 35.36 -5.55 10.22
N ASP A 283 35.40 -5.15 11.48
CA ASP A 283 35.92 -5.96 12.58
C ASP A 283 34.82 -6.88 13.14
N ASP A 284 33.65 -6.30 13.46
CA ASP A 284 32.52 -7.05 14.03
C ASP A 284 31.62 -7.71 12.96
N LYS A 285 31.85 -7.42 11.67
CA LYS A 285 31.07 -7.96 10.54
C LYS A 285 29.57 -7.75 10.70
N ALA A 286 29.15 -6.63 11.29
CA ALA A 286 27.76 -6.36 11.63
C ALA A 286 26.83 -6.41 10.41
N HIS A 287 27.33 -6.05 9.22
CA HIS A 287 26.58 -6.09 7.96
C HIS A 287 26.13 -7.50 7.56
N LEU A 288 26.74 -8.56 8.08
CA LEU A 288 26.33 -9.94 7.79
C LEU A 288 25.02 -10.34 8.49
N ASP A 289 24.57 -9.61 9.53
CA ASP A 289 23.25 -9.81 10.12
C ASP A 289 22.16 -9.33 9.12
N PRO A 290 21.32 -10.22 8.58
CA PRO A 290 20.29 -9.84 7.62
C PRO A 290 19.18 -8.97 8.22
N GLU A 291 18.98 -9.04 9.53
CA GLU A 291 18.01 -8.24 10.27
C GLU A 291 18.70 -7.11 11.05
N LEU A 292 19.87 -6.64 10.58
CA LEU A 292 20.55 -5.49 11.18
C LEU A 292 19.66 -4.25 11.09
N THR A 293 19.44 -3.60 12.24
CA THR A 293 18.71 -2.35 12.39
C THR A 293 19.63 -1.25 12.90
N LEU A 294 19.22 0.01 12.75
CA LEU A 294 19.95 1.16 13.29
C LEU A 294 20.15 1.02 14.81
N ALA A 295 19.15 0.48 15.52
CA ALA A 295 19.23 0.23 16.96
C ALA A 295 20.32 -0.81 17.31
N LYS A 296 20.41 -1.89 16.53
CA LYS A 296 21.47 -2.90 16.71
C LYS A 296 22.85 -2.32 16.44
N LEU A 297 23.01 -1.57 15.34
CA LEU A 297 24.29 -0.93 15.02
C LEU A 297 24.69 0.10 16.09
N SER A 298 23.73 0.84 16.62
CA SER A 298 23.90 1.78 17.75
C SER A 298 24.47 1.10 19.00
N ALA A 299 23.97 -0.10 19.33
CA ALA A 299 24.49 -0.90 20.43
C ALA A 299 25.93 -1.40 20.18
N ILE A 300 26.23 -1.85 18.95
CA ILE A 300 27.57 -2.34 18.56
C ILE A 300 28.60 -1.21 18.58
N ALA A 301 28.29 -0.10 17.90
CA ALA A 301 29.18 1.06 17.80
C ALA A 301 29.27 1.87 19.11
N LYS A 302 28.40 1.58 20.09
CA LYS A 302 28.23 2.33 21.35
C LYS A 302 28.00 3.82 21.12
N GLU A 303 27.18 4.13 20.12
CA GLU A 303 26.84 5.49 19.71
C GLU A 303 25.32 5.66 19.61
N PRO A 304 24.75 6.79 20.05
CA PRO A 304 23.32 7.06 19.90
C PRO A 304 22.85 6.95 18.44
N SER A 305 21.71 6.30 18.23
CA SER A 305 21.14 6.11 16.87
C SER A 305 20.92 7.42 16.10
N GLN A 306 20.60 8.50 16.82
CA GLN A 306 20.47 9.84 16.23
C GLN A 306 21.80 10.34 15.64
N TYR A 307 22.92 10.14 16.34
CA TYR A 307 24.25 10.55 15.89
C TYR A 307 24.74 9.71 14.72
N ILE A 308 24.41 8.42 14.72
CA ILE A 308 24.66 7.55 13.56
C ILE A 308 23.86 8.04 12.35
N SER A 309 22.55 8.29 12.51
CA SER A 309 21.71 8.82 11.42
C SER A 309 22.21 10.17 10.91
N GLN A 310 22.67 11.05 11.80
CA GLN A 310 23.26 12.34 11.43
C GLN A 310 24.56 12.14 10.64
N THR A 311 25.46 11.28 11.13
CA THR A 311 26.74 10.98 10.48
C THR A 311 26.53 10.39 9.10
N LEU A 312 25.63 9.41 8.96
CA LEU A 312 25.28 8.81 7.68
C LEU A 312 24.77 9.86 6.68
N SER A 313 23.86 10.73 7.13
CA SER A 313 23.23 11.71 6.24
C SER A 313 24.11 12.93 5.92
N GLN A 314 24.81 13.50 6.89
CA GLN A 314 25.57 14.74 6.74
C GLN A 314 27.03 14.53 6.36
N HIS A 315 27.68 13.49 6.90
CA HIS A 315 29.10 13.23 6.64
C HIS A 315 29.28 12.25 5.47
N LEU A 316 28.50 11.17 5.44
CA LEU A 316 28.62 10.12 4.43
C LEU A 316 27.63 10.26 3.26
N GLY A 317 26.66 11.17 3.35
CA GLY A 317 25.69 11.42 2.27
C GLY A 317 24.81 10.21 1.90
N THR A 318 24.59 9.28 2.83
CA THR A 318 23.94 7.98 2.57
C THR A 318 22.82 7.68 3.58
N THR A 319 22.01 6.66 3.28
CA THR A 319 21.02 6.12 4.22
C THR A 319 21.59 4.91 4.94
N PHE A 320 21.03 4.54 6.10
CA PHE A 320 21.44 3.33 6.82
C PHE A 320 21.35 2.08 5.92
N PHE A 321 20.25 1.93 5.18
CA PHE A 321 20.05 0.83 4.24
C PHE A 321 21.14 0.78 3.16
N ASP A 322 21.49 1.93 2.59
CA ASP A 322 22.50 1.98 1.53
C ASP A 322 23.91 1.77 2.08
N PHE A 323 24.24 2.34 3.24
CA PHE A 323 25.51 2.12 3.93
C PHE A 323 25.78 0.64 4.21
N ILE A 324 24.80 -0.06 4.80
CA ILE A 324 24.96 -1.49 5.10
C ILE A 324 25.03 -2.32 3.82
N ASN A 325 24.18 -2.04 2.83
CA ASN A 325 24.18 -2.84 1.61
C ASN A 325 25.43 -2.61 0.76
N ASP A 326 26.05 -1.44 0.79
CA ASP A 326 27.34 -1.19 0.14
C ASP A 326 28.43 -2.12 0.71
N ALA A 327 28.55 -2.20 2.04
CA ALA A 327 29.46 -3.12 2.72
C ALA A 327 29.18 -4.61 2.42
N ARG A 328 27.89 -4.99 2.34
CA ARG A 328 27.50 -6.36 1.92
C ARG A 328 27.93 -6.66 0.48
N ILE A 329 27.79 -5.69 -0.42
CA ILE A 329 28.21 -5.85 -1.82
C ILE A 329 29.74 -5.90 -1.94
N GLU A 330 30.47 -5.12 -1.16
CA GLU A 330 31.93 -5.20 -1.09
C GLU A 330 32.39 -6.60 -0.67
N SER A 331 31.79 -7.16 0.38
CA SER A 331 32.05 -8.55 0.81
C SER A 331 31.69 -9.57 -0.29
N ALA A 332 30.58 -9.34 -1.00
CA ALA A 332 30.17 -10.20 -2.11
C ALA A 332 31.14 -10.12 -3.31
N ASN A 333 31.72 -8.94 -3.58
CA ASN A 333 32.69 -8.77 -4.66
C ASN A 333 33.91 -9.68 -4.44
N HIS A 334 34.47 -9.69 -3.22
CA HIS A 334 35.57 -10.60 -2.85
C HIS A 334 35.17 -12.07 -3.00
N MET A 335 34.00 -12.47 -2.49
CA MET A 335 33.56 -13.87 -2.61
C MET A 335 33.30 -14.29 -4.06
N LEU A 336 32.88 -13.38 -4.93
CA LEU A 336 32.65 -13.64 -6.36
C LEU A 336 33.94 -13.85 -7.14
N THR A 337 35.03 -13.19 -6.75
CA THR A 337 36.37 -13.33 -7.37
C THR A 337 37.13 -14.52 -6.80
N ASP A 338 37.09 -14.70 -5.48
CA ASP A 338 37.98 -15.62 -4.78
C ASP A 338 37.43 -17.05 -4.71
N THR A 339 36.13 -17.22 -5.00
CA THR A 339 35.44 -18.52 -4.89
C THR A 339 34.61 -18.87 -6.12
N ASN A 340 34.25 -20.15 -6.22
CA ASN A 340 33.30 -20.67 -7.22
C ASN A 340 31.89 -20.92 -6.65
N GLN A 341 31.57 -20.37 -5.47
CA GLN A 341 30.26 -20.54 -4.85
C GLN A 341 29.13 -20.02 -5.74
N SER A 342 27.90 -20.50 -5.54
CA SER A 342 26.77 -20.00 -6.32
C SER A 342 26.47 -18.54 -5.94
N VAL A 343 25.91 -17.77 -6.86
CA VAL A 343 25.53 -16.38 -6.61
C VAL A 343 24.51 -16.28 -5.47
N LEU A 344 23.65 -17.30 -5.31
CA LEU A 344 22.67 -17.34 -4.23
C LEU A 344 23.35 -17.56 -2.88
N ASP A 345 24.32 -18.49 -2.80
CA ASP A 345 25.04 -18.77 -1.55
C ASP A 345 25.82 -17.54 -1.08
N ILE A 346 26.47 -16.84 -2.02
CA ILE A 346 27.17 -15.58 -1.71
C ILE A 346 26.19 -14.51 -1.22
N ALA A 347 25.01 -14.39 -1.85
CA ALA A 347 24.00 -13.44 -1.40
C ALA A 347 23.57 -13.72 0.05
N MET A 348 23.30 -14.98 0.39
CA MET A 348 22.89 -15.36 1.75
C MET A 348 24.05 -15.17 2.75
N ALA A 349 25.27 -15.54 2.38
CA ALA A 349 26.46 -15.41 3.21
C ALA A 349 26.85 -13.95 3.50
N THR A 350 26.43 -13.02 2.65
CA THR A 350 26.69 -11.58 2.79
C THR A 350 25.53 -10.82 3.44
N GLY A 351 24.60 -11.51 4.10
CA GLY A 351 23.53 -10.89 4.89
C GLY A 351 22.31 -10.45 4.08
N PHE A 352 22.11 -10.92 2.86
CA PHE A 352 20.85 -10.70 2.13
C PHE A 352 19.86 -11.84 2.38
N ASN A 353 18.58 -11.51 2.62
CA ASN A 353 17.50 -12.49 2.79
C ASN A 353 16.84 -12.94 1.48
N SER A 354 17.17 -12.32 0.34
CA SER A 354 16.70 -12.83 -0.94
C SER A 354 17.61 -12.46 -2.11
N ARG A 355 17.51 -13.28 -3.14
CA ARG A 355 18.15 -13.06 -4.45
C ARG A 355 17.75 -11.73 -5.08
N SER A 356 16.49 -11.32 -4.98
CA SER A 356 16.01 -10.10 -5.66
C SER A 356 16.60 -8.84 -5.04
N SER A 357 16.69 -8.76 -3.70
CA SER A 357 17.35 -7.63 -3.03
C SER A 357 18.85 -7.61 -3.31
N PHE A 358 19.51 -8.77 -3.30
CA PHE A 358 20.93 -8.86 -3.66
C PHE A 358 21.20 -8.34 -5.07
N TYR A 359 20.47 -8.84 -6.09
CA TYR A 359 20.67 -8.40 -7.47
C TYR A 359 20.40 -6.89 -7.64
N LYS A 360 19.39 -6.36 -6.95
CA LYS A 360 19.06 -4.93 -6.99
C LYS A 360 20.17 -4.08 -6.37
N ALA A 361 20.69 -4.48 -5.21
CA ALA A 361 21.79 -3.80 -4.55
C ALA A 361 23.08 -3.92 -5.38
N PHE A 362 23.43 -5.13 -5.82
CA PHE A 362 24.63 -5.37 -6.62
C PHE A 362 24.64 -4.54 -7.90
N LYS A 363 23.53 -4.50 -8.63
CA LYS A 363 23.40 -3.65 -9.83
C LYS A 363 23.45 -2.16 -9.50
N LYS A 364 22.92 -1.75 -8.34
CA LYS A 364 22.98 -0.35 -7.91
C LYS A 364 24.42 0.10 -7.65
N PHE A 365 25.22 -0.69 -6.93
CA PHE A 365 26.56 -0.30 -6.50
C PHE A 365 27.64 -0.60 -7.55
N ASN A 366 27.54 -1.72 -8.27
CA ASN A 366 28.54 -2.13 -9.27
C ASN A 366 28.14 -1.87 -10.73
N GLY A 367 26.88 -1.47 -11.01
CA GLY A 367 26.36 -1.28 -12.38
C GLY A 367 26.09 -2.57 -13.18
N LEU A 368 26.66 -3.70 -12.77
CA LEU A 368 26.55 -5.02 -13.41
C LEU A 368 25.71 -5.99 -12.59
N THR A 369 25.25 -7.08 -13.20
CA THR A 369 24.75 -8.23 -12.43
C THR A 369 25.91 -9.02 -11.81
N PRO A 370 25.70 -9.76 -10.70
CA PRO A 370 26.74 -10.57 -10.08
C PRO A 370 27.43 -11.55 -11.05
N SER A 371 26.66 -12.19 -11.93
CA SER A 371 27.19 -13.10 -12.95
C SER A 371 28.03 -12.39 -13.99
N GLN A 372 27.63 -11.19 -14.42
CA GLN A 372 28.43 -10.37 -15.34
C GLN A 372 29.73 -9.90 -14.68
N TYR A 373 29.66 -9.46 -13.42
CA TYR A 373 30.82 -9.02 -12.64
C TYR A 373 31.84 -10.15 -12.49
N ARG A 374 31.41 -11.34 -12.07
CA ARG A 374 32.28 -12.52 -11.99
C ARG A 374 32.95 -12.85 -13.32
N LYS A 375 32.20 -12.78 -14.43
CA LYS A 375 32.76 -13.05 -15.76
C LYS A 375 33.82 -12.02 -16.15
N ALA A 376 33.61 -10.74 -15.82
CA ALA A 376 34.54 -9.67 -16.13
C ALA A 376 35.86 -9.75 -15.34
N GLN A 377 35.83 -10.24 -14.10
CA GLN A 377 37.00 -10.35 -13.22
C GLN A 377 37.79 -11.66 -13.38
N LYS A 378 37.27 -12.63 -14.14
CA LYS A 378 37.94 -13.91 -14.43
C LYS A 378 38.65 -13.94 -15.79
N VAL A 379 38.80 -12.77 -16.42
CA VAL A 379 39.66 -12.55 -17.59
C VAL A 379 41.03 -12.16 -17.08
#